data_AF-X1NSZ5-F1
#
_entry.id   AF-X1NSZ5-F1
#
_cell.length_a   1.000
_cell.length_b   1.000
_cell.length_c   1.000
_cell.angle_alpha   90.00
_cell.angle_beta   90.00
_cell.angle_gamma   90.00
#
_symmetry.space_group_name_H-M   'P 1'
#
loop_
_entity.id
_entity.type
_entity.pdbx_description
1 polymer ?
#
loop_
_entity_poly.entity_id
_entity_poly.type
_entity_poly.pdbx_seq_one_letter_code
_entity_poly.pdbx_strand_id
1 'polypeptide(L)'
;HANARQDLEEAFAGDIVAAVGFKNTSTGHTLCDENHPILLEKITFPEPVISIRIEPKSKEDQEKLILSLKKLAEEDPTFKQKEDLETGETIISGMGELHLDVLVDRMRREFKVGANVGKPQVAYKETVCQETE
;
A
#
# COMPACT_ATOMS: atom_id res chain seq x y z
N HIS A 1 26.79 0.64 -12.92
CA HIS A 1 27.53 -0.42 -12.21
C HIS A 1 27.05 -0.48 -10.76
N ALA A 2 25.97 -1.22 -10.50
CA ALA A 2 25.37 -1.42 -9.17
C ALA A 2 24.39 -2.61 -9.20
N ASN A 3 24.73 -3.67 -9.95
CA ASN A 3 23.84 -4.81 -10.23
C ASN A 3 24.29 -6.11 -9.53
N ALA A 4 25.21 -6.02 -8.57
CA ALA A 4 25.70 -7.19 -7.85
C ALA A 4 25.02 -7.26 -6.48
N ARG A 5 24.28 -8.34 -6.24
CA ARG A 5 23.80 -8.71 -4.90
C ARG A 5 24.97 -9.36 -4.17
N GLN A 6 25.29 -8.86 -2.98
CA GLN A 6 26.28 -9.43 -2.09
C GLN A 6 25.55 -9.88 -0.82
N ASP A 7 25.60 -11.18 -0.53
CA ASP A 7 25.05 -11.70 0.70
C ASP A 7 26.04 -11.42 1.84
N LEU A 8 25.53 -10.86 2.94
CA LEU A 8 26.28 -10.49 4.13
C LEU A 8 25.75 -11.31 5.31
N GLU A 9 26.64 -11.85 6.14
CA GLU A 9 26.26 -12.62 7.32
C GLU A 9 25.99 -11.72 8.54
N GLU A 10 26.62 -10.55 8.61
CA GLU A 10 26.51 -9.59 9.71
C GLU A 10 26.33 -8.17 9.16
N ALA A 11 25.60 -7.33 9.89
CA ALA A 11 25.38 -5.92 9.57
C ALA A 11 25.62 -5.07 10.83
N PHE A 12 26.28 -3.93 10.67
CA PHE A 12 26.63 -3.04 11.78
C PHE A 12 25.74 -1.79 11.81
N ALA A 13 25.82 -1.04 12.91
CA ALA A 13 25.08 0.21 13.05
C ALA A 13 25.47 1.22 11.96
N GLY A 14 24.46 1.69 11.22
CA GLY A 14 24.65 2.61 10.09
C GLY A 14 24.56 1.94 8.72
N ASP A 15 24.59 0.61 8.65
CA ASP A 15 24.41 -0.12 7.40
C ASP A 15 22.93 -0.21 6.99
N ILE A 16 22.67 -0.13 5.69
CA ILE A 16 21.35 -0.37 5.10
C ILE A 16 21.39 -1.73 4.41
N VAL A 17 20.71 -2.71 5.00
CA VAL A 17 20.68 -4.10 4.52
C VAL A 17 19.25 -4.58 4.27
N ALA A 18 19.09 -5.53 3.35
CA ALA A 18 17.83 -6.21 3.10
C ALA A 18 17.87 -7.59 3.75
N ALA A 19 17.14 -7.77 4.84
CA ALA A 19 17.02 -9.05 5.52
C ALA A 19 15.76 -9.80 5.06
N VAL A 20 15.90 -11.10 4.81
CA VAL A 20 14.83 -11.97 4.29
C VAL A 20 14.35 -12.95 5.37
N GLY A 21 13.06 -13.31 5.36
CA GLY A 21 12.51 -14.36 6.23
C GLY A 21 11.71 -13.88 7.44
N PHE A 22 11.48 -12.58 7.59
CA PHE A 22 10.57 -12.06 8.61
C PHE A 22 9.11 -12.35 8.25
N LYS A 23 8.34 -12.87 9.23
CA LYS A 23 6.93 -13.23 9.03
C LYS A 23 5.95 -12.08 9.34
N ASN A 24 6.28 -11.20 10.29
CA ASN A 24 5.37 -10.18 10.83
C ASN A 24 6.00 -8.78 10.84
N THR A 25 6.82 -8.46 9.84
CA THR A 25 7.50 -7.16 9.76
C THR A 25 6.99 -6.42 8.53
N SER A 26 6.51 -5.20 8.73
CA SER A 26 6.07 -4.29 7.67
C SER A 26 6.91 -3.01 7.69
N THR A 27 6.74 -2.21 6.64
CA THR A 27 7.41 -0.91 6.51
C THR A 27 7.09 -0.01 7.71
N GLY A 28 8.13 0.43 8.42
CA GLY A 28 8.01 1.29 9.61
C GLY A 28 8.06 0.54 10.95
N HIS A 29 8.20 -0.79 10.96
CA HIS A 29 8.48 -1.54 12.19
C HIS A 29 9.93 -1.36 12.65
N THR A 30 10.14 -1.28 13.96
CA THR A 30 11.48 -1.24 14.58
C THR A 30 11.88 -2.65 14.99
N LEU A 31 13.05 -3.11 14.54
CA LEU A 31 13.69 -4.32 15.05
C LEU A 31 14.67 -3.91 16.15
N CYS A 32 14.54 -4.50 17.34
CA CYS A 32 15.37 -4.19 18.51
C CYS A 32 15.74 -5.47 19.26
N ASP A 33 16.67 -5.36 20.20
CA ASP A 33 17.06 -6.44 21.10
C ASP A 33 15.89 -6.82 22.03
N GLU A 34 15.69 -8.11 22.26
CA GLU A 34 14.58 -8.61 23.08
C GLU A 34 14.66 -8.12 24.55
N ASN A 35 15.86 -7.86 25.06
CA ASN A 35 16.06 -7.36 26.43
C ASN A 35 15.95 -5.84 26.53
N HIS A 36 16.01 -5.11 25.41
CA HIS A 36 15.95 -3.66 25.35
C HIS A 36 14.97 -3.20 24.26
N PRO A 37 13.65 -3.31 24.52
CA PRO A 37 12.64 -2.90 23.56
C PRO A 37 12.71 -1.38 23.35
N ILE A 38 12.99 -0.97 22.12
CA ILE A 38 12.93 0.42 21.69
C ILE A 38 11.96 0.57 20.53
N LEU A 39 11.18 1.64 20.55
CA LEU A 39 10.28 2.01 19.46
C LEU A 39 10.84 3.29 18.84
N LEU A 40 11.32 3.19 17.59
CA LEU A 40 11.72 4.36 16.83
C LEU A 40 10.47 5.11 16.33
N GLU A 41 10.65 6.38 15.96
CA GLU A 41 9.54 7.22 15.51
C GLU A 41 8.77 6.56 14.37
N LYS A 42 7.45 6.45 14.56
CA LYS A 42 6.57 5.91 13.54
C LYS A 42 6.45 6.92 12.41
N ILE A 43 6.67 6.44 11.20
CA ILE A 43 6.40 7.21 9.98
C ILE A 43 4.89 7.46 9.94
N THR A 44 4.51 8.73 10.03
CA THR A 44 3.12 9.13 9.84
C THR A 44 2.86 9.23 8.35
N PHE A 45 2.09 8.29 7.80
CA PHE A 45 1.72 8.34 6.39
C PHE A 45 0.64 9.39 6.17
N PRO A 46 0.83 10.31 5.21
CA PRO A 46 -0.20 11.29 4.87
C PRO A 46 -1.42 10.58 4.26
N GLU A 47 -2.58 11.22 4.36
CA GLU A 47 -3.78 10.68 3.74
C GLU A 47 -3.68 10.68 2.21
N PRO A 48 -4.16 9.62 1.55
CA PRO A 48 -4.12 9.54 0.09
C PRO A 48 -4.94 10.66 -0.54
N VAL A 49 -4.42 11.23 -1.62
CA VAL A 49 -4.98 12.41 -2.29
C VAL A 49 -5.84 12.06 -3.50
N ILE A 50 -5.64 10.88 -4.07
CA ILE A 50 -6.37 10.41 -5.26
C ILE A 50 -7.00 9.06 -4.94
N SER A 51 -8.26 8.92 -5.36
CA SER A 51 -9.01 7.67 -5.33
C SER A 51 -9.42 7.26 -6.74
N ILE A 52 -9.43 5.96 -7.00
CA ILE A 52 -9.85 5.37 -8.26
C ILE A 52 -10.82 4.24 -7.95
N ARG A 53 -11.89 4.17 -8.74
CA ARG A 53 -12.83 3.05 -8.69
C ARG A 53 -12.36 1.91 -9.56
N ILE A 54 -12.41 0.70 -9.04
CA ILE A 54 -12.08 -0.52 -9.76
C ILE A 54 -13.28 -1.46 -9.69
N GLU A 55 -13.71 -1.90 -10.86
CA GLU A 55 -14.81 -2.84 -11.02
C GLU A 55 -14.26 -4.16 -11.62
N PRO A 56 -14.46 -5.30 -10.94
CA PRO A 56 -14.07 -6.61 -11.49
C PRO A 56 -15.02 -7.02 -12.62
N LYS A 57 -14.47 -7.61 -13.70
CA LYS A 57 -15.29 -8.08 -14.84
C LYS A 57 -16.01 -9.41 -14.58
N SER A 58 -15.51 -10.21 -13.65
CA SER A 58 -15.98 -11.55 -13.31
C SER A 58 -15.92 -11.76 -11.80
N LYS A 59 -16.73 -12.69 -11.28
CA LYS A 59 -16.62 -13.15 -9.89
C LYS A 59 -15.26 -13.77 -9.58
N GLU A 60 -14.66 -14.47 -10.55
CA GLU A 60 -13.30 -15.02 -10.41
C GLU A 60 -12.24 -13.90 -10.33
N ASP A 61 -12.47 -12.79 -11.04
CA ASP A 61 -11.58 -11.62 -10.98
C ASP A 61 -11.75 -10.87 -9.66
N GLN A 62 -12.94 -10.88 -9.05
CA GLN A 62 -13.19 -10.28 -7.74
C GLN A 62 -12.33 -10.95 -6.64
N GLU A 63 -12.29 -12.28 -6.60
CA GLU A 63 -11.46 -12.99 -5.60
C GLU A 63 -9.96 -12.72 -5.82
N LYS A 64 -9.51 -12.72 -7.08
CA LYS A 64 -8.11 -12.39 -7.41
C LYS A 64 -7.79 -10.93 -7.08
N LEU A 65 -8.71 -10.00 -7.31
CA LEU A 65 -8.56 -8.59 -6.98
C LEU A 65 -8.36 -8.42 -5.48
N ILE A 66 -9.21 -9.03 -4.65
CA ILE A 66 -9.08 -8.96 -3.19
C ILE A 66 -7.73 -9.51 -2.72
N LEU A 67 -7.29 -10.66 -3.26
CA LEU A 67 -6.01 -11.26 -2.92
C LEU A 67 -4.83 -10.37 -3.32
N SER A 68 -4.91 -9.75 -4.50
CA SER A 68 -3.86 -8.88 -5.04
C SER A 68 -3.74 -7.60 -4.22
N LEU A 69 -4.87 -6.96 -3.94
CA LEU A 69 -4.92 -5.73 -3.15
C LEU A 69 -4.41 -5.95 -1.72
N LYS A 70 -4.72 -7.10 -1.12
CA LYS A 70 -4.19 -7.45 0.20
C LYS A 70 -2.66 -7.54 0.21
N LYS A 71 -2.07 -8.21 -0.78
CA LYS A 71 -0.60 -8.29 -0.91
C LYS A 71 0.03 -6.92 -1.14
N LEU A 72 -0.59 -6.09 -1.99
CA LEU A 72 -0.11 -4.74 -2.27
C LEU A 72 -0.20 -3.84 -1.03
N ALA A 73 -1.24 -3.99 -0.20
CA ALA A 73 -1.38 -3.27 1.07
C ALA A 73 -0.36 -3.71 2.13
N GLU A 74 0.11 -4.97 2.08
CA GLU A 74 1.20 -5.45 2.93
C GLU A 74 2.57 -4.86 2.50
N GLU A 75 2.77 -4.63 1.21
CA GLU A 75 3.98 -3.98 0.67
C GLU A 75 3.98 -2.46 0.93
N ASP A 76 2.85 -1.79 0.72
CA ASP A 76 2.72 -0.34 0.83
C ASP A 76 1.63 0.09 1.83
N PRO A 77 2.02 0.60 3.02
CA PRO A 77 1.08 1.08 4.04
C PRO A 77 0.38 2.41 3.67
N THR A 78 0.80 3.10 2.61
CA THR A 78 0.17 4.34 2.14
C THR A 78 -1.07 4.08 1.29
N PHE A 79 -1.23 2.84 0.85
CA PHE A 79 -2.35 2.38 0.04
C PHE A 79 -3.56 2.05 0.93
N LYS A 80 -4.72 2.63 0.59
CA LYS A 80 -5.99 2.32 1.26
C LYS A 80 -6.98 1.72 0.27
N GLN A 81 -7.58 0.60 0.62
CA GLN A 81 -8.71 0.02 -0.10
C GLN A 81 -9.99 0.22 0.71
N LYS A 82 -11.10 0.49 0.02
CA LYS A 82 -12.44 0.52 0.60
C LYS A 82 -13.38 -0.24 -0.34
N GLU A 83 -14.14 -1.16 0.20
CA GLU A 83 -15.21 -1.84 -0.54
C GLU A 83 -16.52 -1.08 -0.31
N ASP A 84 -17.22 -0.78 -1.39
CA ASP A 84 -18.54 -0.18 -1.33
C ASP A 84 -19.60 -1.29 -1.41
N LEU A 85 -20.28 -1.55 -0.30
CA LEU A 85 -21.24 -2.66 -0.16
C LEU A 85 -22.53 -2.42 -0.97
N GLU A 86 -22.83 -1.18 -1.35
CA GLU A 86 -24.05 -0.83 -2.09
C GLU A 86 -23.89 -1.05 -3.59
N THR A 87 -22.71 -0.77 -4.12
CA THR A 87 -22.40 -0.90 -5.55
C THR A 87 -21.57 -2.15 -5.90
N GLY A 88 -20.94 -2.77 -4.90
CA GLY A 88 -19.97 -3.85 -5.11
C GLY A 88 -18.65 -3.35 -5.73
N GLU A 89 -18.43 -2.04 -5.80
CA GLU A 89 -17.23 -1.43 -6.34
C GLU A 89 -16.10 -1.44 -5.29
N THR A 90 -14.85 -1.61 -5.75
CA THR A 90 -13.68 -1.42 -4.88
C THR A 90 -13.05 -0.07 -5.18
N ILE A 91 -12.97 0.79 -4.18
CA ILE A 91 -12.31 2.09 -4.25
C ILE A 91 -10.88 1.93 -3.71
N ILE A 92 -9.90 2.24 -4.54
CA ILE A 92 -8.50 2.27 -4.15
C ILE A 92 -8.05 3.72 -4.00
N SER A 93 -7.24 4.02 -2.99
CA SER A 93 -6.76 5.36 -2.71
C SER A 93 -5.25 5.34 -2.49
N GLY A 94 -4.55 6.29 -3.10
CA GLY A 94 -3.09 6.38 -3.08
C GLY A 94 -2.57 7.81 -3.05
N MET A 95 -1.25 7.93 -2.90
CA MET A 95 -0.56 9.22 -2.79
C MET A 95 -0.44 9.99 -4.12
N GLY A 96 -0.70 9.36 -5.27
CA GLY A 96 -0.56 10.01 -6.57
C GLY A 96 -1.04 9.14 -7.73
N GLU A 97 -1.19 9.76 -8.90
CA GLU A 97 -1.65 9.11 -10.14
C GLU A 97 -0.68 8.02 -10.58
N LEU A 98 0.63 8.32 -10.59
CA LEU A 98 1.67 7.35 -10.95
C LEU A 98 1.68 6.13 -10.03
N HIS A 99 1.45 6.32 -8.72
CA HIS A 99 1.39 5.21 -7.78
C HIS A 99 0.25 4.27 -8.15
N LEU A 100 -0.94 4.82 -8.39
CA LEU A 100 -2.11 4.03 -8.76
C LEU A 100 -1.95 3.35 -10.12
N ASP A 101 -1.34 4.00 -11.10
CA ASP A 101 -1.07 3.42 -12.43
C ASP A 101 -0.13 2.22 -12.34
N VAL A 102 0.95 2.32 -11.56
CA VAL A 102 1.87 1.20 -11.34
C VAL A 102 1.17 0.04 -10.64
N LEU A 103 0.32 0.32 -9.64
CA LEU A 103 -0.46 -0.72 -8.96
C LEU A 103 -1.43 -1.42 -9.92
N VAL A 104 -2.16 -0.67 -10.74
CA VAL A 104 -3.08 -1.21 -11.75
C VAL A 104 -2.33 -2.07 -12.78
N ASP A 105 -1.16 -1.62 -13.23
CA ASP A 105 -0.33 -2.38 -14.17
C ASP A 105 0.22 -3.66 -13.52
N ARG A 106 0.72 -3.60 -12.27
CA ARG A 106 1.14 -4.80 -11.51
C ARG A 106 0.00 -5.79 -11.33
N MET A 107 -1.20 -5.33 -10.95
CA MET A 107 -2.39 -6.20 -10.85
C MET A 107 -2.73 -6.90 -12.16
N ARG A 108 -2.66 -6.18 -13.29
CA ARG A 108 -2.92 -6.74 -14.62
C ARG A 108 -1.84 -7.71 -15.08
N ARG A 109 -0.56 -7.42 -14.80
CA ARG A 109 0.57 -8.24 -15.26
C ARG A 109 0.82 -9.46 -14.38
N GLU A 110 0.89 -9.26 -13.06
CA GLU A 110 1.25 -10.31 -12.10
C GLU A 110 0.07 -11.22 -11.78
N PHE A 111 -1.12 -10.64 -11.58
CA PHE A 111 -2.29 -11.38 -11.12
C PHE A 111 -3.32 -11.65 -12.23
N LYS A 112 -3.10 -11.12 -13.44
CA LYS A 112 -3.98 -11.27 -14.62
C LYS A 112 -5.44 -10.90 -14.31
N VAL A 113 -5.64 -9.91 -13.43
CA VAL A 113 -6.98 -9.48 -13.01
C VAL A 113 -7.61 -8.65 -14.12
N GLY A 114 -8.76 -9.12 -14.61
CA GLY A 114 -9.60 -8.37 -15.54
C GLY A 114 -10.43 -7.31 -14.81
N ALA A 115 -9.90 -6.11 -14.62
CA ALA A 115 -10.64 -5.02 -13.98
C ALA A 115 -10.77 -3.75 -14.84
N ASN A 116 -11.95 -3.14 -14.77
CA ASN A 116 -12.24 -1.84 -15.32
C ASN A 116 -11.83 -0.77 -14.31
N VAL A 117 -11.13 0.25 -14.79
CA VAL A 117 -10.63 1.35 -13.97
C VAL A 117 -11.47 2.57 -14.30
N GLY A 118 -12.14 3.10 -13.28
CA GLY A 118 -12.90 4.34 -13.36
C GLY A 118 -12.00 5.56 -13.41
N LYS A 119 -12.61 6.74 -13.48
CA LYS A 119 -11.86 8.00 -13.51
C LYS A 119 -11.24 8.28 -12.12
N PRO A 120 -10.02 8.84 -12.05
CA PRO A 120 -9.45 9.31 -10.80
C PRO A 120 -10.30 10.44 -10.24
N GLN A 121 -10.63 10.33 -8.96
CA GLN A 121 -11.30 11.35 -8.17
C GLN A 121 -10.33 11.90 -7.13
N VAL A 122 -10.37 13.21 -6.95
CA VAL A 122 -9.56 13.87 -5.92
C VAL A 122 -10.29 13.77 -4.59
N ALA A 123 -9.55 13.41 -3.53
CA ALA A 123 -10.07 13.41 -2.17
C ALA A 123 -10.23 14.85 -1.68
N TYR A 124 -11.41 15.44 -1.91
CA TYR A 124 -11.76 16.74 -1.35
C TYR A 124 -11.91 16.62 0.18
N LYS A 125 -11.30 17.55 0.91
CA LYS A 125 -11.51 17.70 2.36
C LYS A 125 -12.34 18.95 2.61
N GLU A 126 -13.30 18.83 3.51
CA GLU A 126 -14.10 19.94 3.98
C GLU A 126 -13.65 20.32 5.39
N THR A 127 -13.62 21.61 5.69
CA THR A 127 -13.37 22.12 7.05
C THR A 127 -14.42 23.17 7.38
N VAL A 128 -14.89 23.20 8.62
CA VAL A 128 -15.90 24.15 9.08
C VAL A 128 -15.19 25.43 9.51
N CYS A 129 -15.56 26.57 8.93
CA CYS A 129 -14.88 27.86 9.16
C CYS A 129 -15.57 28.74 10.23
N GLN A 130 -16.63 28.29 10.88
CA GLN A 130 -17.35 29.08 11.89
C GLN A 130 -17.28 28.39 13.26
N GLU A 131 -16.83 29.14 14.26
CA GLU A 131 -17.07 28.84 15.67
C GLU A 131 -18.56 29.08 15.98
N THR A 132 -19.17 28.12 16.67
CA THR A 132 -20.52 28.25 17.21
C THR A 132 -20.46 29.10 18.47
N GLU A 133 -21.27 30.16 18.52
CA GLU A 133 -21.59 30.94 19.75
C GLU A 133 -22.55 30.18 20.68
#